data_AF-A0A8J6SGM2-F1
#
_entry.id   AF-A0A8J6SGM2-F1
#
_cell.length_a   1.000
_cell.length_b   1.000
_cell.length_c   1.000
_cell.angle_alpha   90.00
_cell.angle_beta   90.00
_cell.angle_gamma   90.00
#
_symmetry.space_group_name_H-M   'P 1'
#
loop_
_entity.id
_entity.type
_entity.pdbx_description
1 polymer ?
#
loop_
_entity_poly.entity_id
_entity_poly.type
_entity_poly.pdbx_seq_one_letter_code
_entity_poly.pdbx_strand_id
1 'polypeptide(L)'
;MFLRLAEQHRQFVHDLVMNLQAMAIVLEQRGYLASCYTCGGQMNSASFMVSLGENHLIRFLVSDYGITWTEMRDDRELMKLEGAEAISQLQDLANLVKYKIKPSEYRPVVPQRR
;
A
#
# COMPACT_ATOMS: atom_id res chain seq x y z
N MET A 1 22.77 15.21 14.81
CA MET A 1 22.33 13.79 14.74
C MET A 1 20.84 13.67 14.41
N PHE A 2 19.94 14.21 15.23
CA PHE A 2 18.48 14.05 15.04
C PHE A 2 17.94 14.64 13.72
N LEU A 3 18.46 15.79 13.27
CA LEU A 3 18.10 16.36 11.97
C LEU A 3 18.43 15.43 10.79
N ARG A 4 19.56 14.69 10.89
CA ARG A 4 19.94 13.71 9.88
C ARG A 4 18.95 12.54 9.84
N LEU A 5 18.52 12.05 11.01
CA LEU A 5 17.52 10.98 11.10
C LEU A 5 16.16 11.42 10.53
N ALA A 6 15.74 12.66 10.81
CA ALA A 6 14.53 13.23 10.24
C ALA A 6 14.59 13.34 8.71
N GLU A 7 15.75 13.77 8.17
CA GLU A 7 15.95 13.84 6.72
C GLU A 7 15.96 12.45 6.07
N GLN A 8 16.61 11.47 6.70
CA GLN A 8 16.58 10.08 6.22
C GLN A 8 15.15 9.51 6.20
N HIS A 9 14.32 9.84 7.20
CA HIS A 9 12.92 9.45 7.19
C HIS A 9 12.15 10.11 6.03
N ARG A 10 12.39 11.39 5.75
CA ARG A 10 11.76 12.07 4.60
C ARG A 10 12.15 11.45 3.26
N GLN A 11 13.44 11.11 3.09
CA GLN A 11 13.91 10.41 1.90
C GLN A 11 13.28 9.02 1.77
N PHE A 12 13.18 8.28 2.87
CA PHE A 12 12.48 7.00 2.90
C PHE A 12 11.01 7.13 2.47
N VAL A 13 10.29 8.14 2.99
CA VAL A 13 8.89 8.42 2.60
C VAL A 13 8.80 8.74 1.11
N HIS A 14 9.71 9.57 0.59
CA HIS A 14 9.77 9.93 -0.82
C HIS A 14 9.95 8.69 -1.72
N ASP A 15 10.90 7.82 -1.39
CA ASP A 15 11.14 6.59 -2.15
C ASP A 15 9.93 5.65 -2.07
N LEU A 16 9.29 5.55 -0.91
CA LEU A 16 8.07 4.76 -0.74
C LEU A 16 6.93 5.30 -1.61
N VAL A 17 6.73 6.62 -1.66
CA VAL A 17 5.73 7.26 -2.54
C VAL A 17 5.99 6.92 -4.01
N MET A 18 7.23 7.00 -4.48
CA MET A 18 7.57 6.63 -5.86
C MET A 18 7.28 5.16 -6.16
N ASN A 19 7.62 4.26 -5.23
CA ASN A 19 7.33 2.84 -5.36
C ASN A 19 5.82 2.56 -5.43
N LEU A 20 5.00 3.25 -4.63
CA LEU A 20 3.55 3.12 -4.66
C LEU A 20 2.94 3.59 -5.99
N GLN A 21 3.47 4.68 -6.57
CA GLN A 21 3.05 5.14 -7.90
C GLN A 21 3.35 4.10 -8.98
N ALA A 22 4.58 3.56 -8.99
CA ALA A 22 4.96 2.50 -9.91
C ALA A 22 4.08 1.25 -9.73
N MET A 23 3.82 0.86 -8.47
CA MET A 23 2.98 -0.29 -8.16
C MET A 23 1.53 -0.10 -8.63
N ALA A 24 0.95 1.10 -8.48
CA ALA A 24 -0.39 1.40 -9.00
C ALA A 24 -0.46 1.21 -10.52
N ILE A 25 0.50 1.76 -11.26
CA ILE A 25 0.58 1.61 -12.73
C ILE A 25 0.66 0.13 -13.12
N VAL A 26 1.53 -0.63 -12.46
CA VAL A 26 1.73 -2.04 -12.82
C VAL A 26 0.50 -2.89 -12.45
N LEU A 27 -0.18 -2.60 -11.35
CA LEU A 27 -1.42 -3.28 -10.96
C LEU A 27 -2.58 -2.94 -11.92
N GLU A 28 -2.73 -1.68 -12.33
CA GLU A 28 -3.72 -1.30 -13.35
C GLU A 28 -3.49 -2.03 -14.67
N GLN A 29 -2.23 -2.12 -15.14
CA GLN A 29 -1.87 -2.87 -16.34
C GLN A 29 -2.19 -4.37 -16.23
N ARG A 30 -2.33 -4.91 -15.01
CA ARG A 30 -2.72 -6.30 -14.72
C ARG A 30 -4.23 -6.49 -14.58
N GLY A 31 -5.03 -5.41 -14.67
CA GLY A 31 -6.47 -5.43 -14.54
C GLY A 31 -6.99 -5.25 -13.11
N TYR A 32 -6.13 -4.85 -12.16
CA TYR A 32 -6.59 -4.42 -10.84
C TYR A 32 -7.04 -2.97 -10.89
N LEU A 33 -8.09 -2.60 -10.15
CA LEU A 33 -8.41 -1.20 -9.95
C LEU A 33 -7.47 -0.63 -8.88
N ALA A 34 -6.39 0.03 -9.30
CA ALA A 34 -5.37 0.57 -8.42
C ALA A 34 -5.17 2.07 -8.66
N SER A 35 -4.89 2.84 -7.62
CA SER A 35 -4.63 4.28 -7.73
C SER A 35 -3.65 4.73 -6.66
N CYS A 36 -2.89 5.79 -6.96
CA CYS A 36 -1.97 6.40 -6.01
C CYS A 36 -2.03 7.93 -6.15
N TYR A 37 -2.52 8.61 -5.11
CA TYR A 37 -2.64 10.07 -5.08
C TYR A 37 -1.61 10.65 -4.14
N THR A 38 -0.86 11.66 -4.59
CA THR A 38 0.03 12.44 -3.72
C THR A 38 -0.66 13.73 -3.26
N CYS A 39 -0.37 14.19 -2.05
CA CYS A 39 -0.89 15.45 -1.52
C CYS A 39 0.21 16.53 -1.53
N GLY A 40 -0.12 17.75 -1.95
CA GLY A 40 0.72 18.93 -1.74
C GLY A 40 1.87 19.15 -2.74
N GLY A 41 1.87 18.52 -3.91
CA GLY A 41 2.85 18.76 -4.98
C GLY A 41 4.28 18.27 -4.70
N GLN A 42 4.56 17.84 -3.47
CA GLN A 42 5.80 17.18 -3.06
C GLN A 42 5.51 15.71 -2.75
N MET A 43 6.45 14.82 -3.02
CA MET A 43 6.36 13.38 -2.76
C MET A 43 6.54 13.05 -1.27
N ASN A 44 5.87 13.80 -0.40
CA ASN A 44 6.01 13.68 1.06
C ASN A 44 4.84 12.91 1.68
N SER A 45 3.80 12.61 0.89
CA SER A 45 2.69 11.78 1.31
C SER A 45 1.97 11.16 0.12
N ALA A 46 1.33 10.02 0.33
CA ALA A 46 0.47 9.39 -0.66
C ALA A 46 -0.66 8.57 -0.03
N SER A 47 -1.76 8.48 -0.78
CA SER A 47 -2.82 7.50 -0.58
C SER A 47 -2.82 6.54 -1.76
N PHE A 48 -2.41 5.30 -1.50
CA PHE A 48 -2.46 4.19 -2.43
C PHE A 48 -3.68 3.33 -2.12
N MET A 49 -4.43 2.95 -3.15
CA MET A 49 -5.59 2.07 -3.02
C MET A 49 -5.58 1.01 -4.11
N VAL A 50 -5.95 -0.22 -3.77
CA VAL A 50 -6.17 -1.29 -4.75
C VAL A 50 -7.38 -2.12 -4.39
N SER A 51 -8.26 -2.36 -5.35
CA SER A 51 -9.34 -3.35 -5.22
C SER A 51 -8.85 -4.72 -5.69
N LEU A 52 -9.06 -5.73 -4.85
CA LEU A 52 -8.71 -7.12 -5.13
C LEU A 52 -9.92 -7.95 -5.61
N GLY A 53 -11.04 -7.29 -5.98
CA GLY A 53 -12.31 -7.95 -6.31
C GLY A 53 -13.17 -8.22 -5.07
N GLU A 54 -14.43 -8.63 -5.27
CA GLU A 54 -15.37 -8.97 -4.19
C GLU A 54 -15.48 -7.91 -3.07
N ASN A 55 -15.54 -6.63 -3.45
CA ASN A 55 -15.55 -5.49 -2.52
C ASN A 55 -14.36 -5.46 -1.53
N HIS A 56 -13.29 -6.20 -1.82
CA HIS A 56 -12.06 -6.19 -1.04
C HIS A 56 -11.18 -5.03 -1.50
N LEU A 57 -10.99 -4.05 -0.61
CA LEU A 57 -10.21 -2.85 -0.83
C LEU A 57 -9.05 -2.79 0.16
N ILE A 58 -7.85 -2.56 -0.35
CA ILE A 58 -6.69 -2.19 0.45
C ILE A 58 -6.45 -0.70 0.29
N ARG A 59 -6.18 -0.04 1.40
CA ARG A 59 -5.70 1.34 1.47
C ARG A 59 -4.36 1.37 2.19
N PHE A 60 -3.38 2.00 1.58
CA PHE A 60 -2.09 2.30 2.18
C PHE A 60 -1.88 3.81 2.22
N LEU A 61 -1.63 4.36 3.41
CA LEU A 61 -1.30 5.77 3.61
C LEU A 61 0.14 5.89 4.07
N VAL A 62 0.85 6.86 3.52
CA VAL A 62 2.21 7.20 3.92
C VAL A 62 2.34 8.72 4.03
N SER A 63 3.01 9.17 5.08
CA SER A 63 3.44 10.55 5.28
C SER A 63 4.66 10.57 6.21
N ASP A 64 5.22 11.76 6.44
CA ASP A 64 6.20 12.00 7.49
C ASP A 64 5.65 11.81 8.91
N TYR A 65 4.32 11.82 9.09
CA TYR A 65 3.66 11.58 10.38
C TYR A 65 3.36 10.11 10.67
N GLY A 66 3.32 9.26 9.65
CA GLY A 66 2.96 7.86 9.85
C GLY A 66 2.66 7.08 8.57
N ILE A 67 2.56 5.77 8.75
CA ILE A 67 2.36 4.78 7.70
C ILE A 67 1.30 3.81 8.17
N THR A 68 0.26 3.59 7.36
CA THR A 68 -0.86 2.71 7.72
C THR A 68 -1.29 1.86 6.55
N TRP A 69 -1.61 0.60 6.82
CA TRP A 69 -2.33 -0.30 5.93
C TRP A 69 -3.71 -0.56 6.51
N THR A 70 -4.75 -0.48 5.69
CA THR A 70 -6.12 -0.82 6.07
C THR A 70 -6.71 -1.73 5.01
N GLU A 71 -7.23 -2.86 5.45
CA GLU A 71 -7.94 -3.82 4.61
C GLU A 71 -9.43 -3.77 4.93
N MET A 72 -10.25 -3.59 3.90
CA MET A 72 -11.70 -3.48 4.02
C MET A 72 -12.38 -4.48 3.09
N ARG A 73 -13.48 -5.07 3.55
CA ARG A 73 -14.36 -5.90 2.73
C ARG A 73 -15.80 -5.64 3.11
N ASP A 74 -16.65 -5.38 2.12
CA ASP A 74 -18.07 -5.05 2.33
C ASP A 74 -18.25 -3.97 3.41
N ASP A 75 -17.45 -2.90 3.29
CA ASP A 75 -17.39 -1.76 4.21
C ASP A 75 -16.99 -2.08 5.67
N ARG A 76 -16.46 -3.28 5.93
CA ARG A 76 -15.92 -3.69 7.23
C ARG A 76 -14.40 -3.68 7.20
N GLU A 77 -13.79 -2.98 8.15
CA GLU A 77 -12.35 -3.09 8.40
C GLU A 77 -12.01 -4.50 8.91
N LEU A 78 -11.19 -5.22 8.14
CA LEU A 78 -10.71 -6.56 8.48
C LEU A 78 -9.42 -6.48 9.30
N MET A 79 -8.54 -5.55 8.91
CA MET A 79 -7.22 -5.40 9.48
C MET A 79 -6.73 -3.97 9.31
N LYS A 80 -6.03 -3.47 10.34
CA LYS A 80 -5.24 -2.25 10.28
C LYS A 80 -3.86 -2.51 10.85
N LEU A 81 -2.82 -2.16 10.10
CA LEU A 81 -1.41 -2.27 10.49
C LEU A 81 -0.76 -0.90 10.38
N GLU A 82 0.31 -0.69 11.14
CA GLU A 82 1.02 0.57 11.19
C GLU A 82 2.54 0.36 11.08
N GLY A 83 3.26 1.36 10.57
CA GLY A 83 4.72 1.33 10.48
C GLY A 83 5.29 0.19 9.62
N ALA A 84 6.23 -0.57 10.17
CA ALA A 84 6.96 -1.61 9.44
C ALA A 84 6.07 -2.79 8.99
N GLU A 85 5.03 -3.12 9.75
CA GLU A 85 4.10 -4.20 9.39
C GLU A 85 3.26 -3.80 8.18
N ALA A 86 2.81 -2.55 8.13
CA ALA A 86 2.12 -2.01 6.97
C ALA A 86 2.99 -2.09 5.71
N ILE A 87 4.26 -1.69 5.81
CA ILE A 87 5.21 -1.75 4.68
C ILE A 87 5.41 -3.20 4.21
N SER A 88 5.51 -4.14 5.15
CA SER A 88 5.71 -5.56 4.83
C SER A 88 4.58 -6.14 3.99
N GLN A 89 3.33 -5.70 4.21
CA GLN A 89 2.18 -6.14 3.39
C GLN A 89 2.27 -5.72 1.91
N LEU A 90 3.01 -4.66 1.58
CA LEU A 90 3.21 -4.27 0.17
C LEU A 90 3.92 -5.36 -0.63
N GLN A 91 4.70 -6.23 0.04
CA GLN A 91 5.35 -7.36 -0.61
C GLN A 91 4.33 -8.37 -1.15
N ASP A 92 3.18 -8.54 -0.48
CA ASP A 92 2.12 -9.44 -0.94
C ASP A 92 1.42 -8.91 -2.19
N LEU A 93 1.22 -7.59 -2.28
CA LEU A 93 0.74 -6.95 -3.52
C LEU A 93 1.76 -7.09 -4.66
N ALA A 94 3.04 -6.89 -4.36
CA ALA A 94 4.11 -7.11 -5.34
C ALA A 94 4.16 -8.58 -5.81
N ASN A 95 3.81 -9.54 -4.94
CA ASN A 95 3.72 -10.95 -5.31
C ASN A 95 2.58 -11.23 -6.30
N LEU A 96 1.44 -10.51 -6.23
CA LEU A 96 0.36 -10.63 -7.22
C LEU A 96 0.88 -10.31 -8.63
N VAL A 97 1.65 -9.23 -8.71
CA VAL A 97 2.34 -8.85 -9.95
C VAL A 97 3.40 -9.89 -10.31
N LYS A 98 4.26 -10.33 -9.39
CA LYS A 98 5.33 -11.27 -9.72
C LYS A 98 4.80 -12.60 -10.27
N TYR A 99 3.75 -13.15 -9.66
CA TYR A 99 3.21 -14.47 -10.00
C TYR A 99 2.03 -14.43 -10.98
N LYS A 100 1.67 -13.26 -11.49
CA LYS A 100 0.58 -13.11 -12.49
C LYS A 100 -0.77 -13.63 -12.00
N ILE A 101 -1.03 -13.45 -10.71
CA ILE A 101 -2.32 -13.73 -10.10
C ILE A 101 -3.31 -12.72 -10.67
N LYS A 102 -4.46 -13.18 -11.15
CA LYS A 102 -5.54 -12.30 -11.61
C LYS A 102 -6.39 -11.83 -10.42
N PRO A 103 -7.11 -10.70 -10.54
CA PRO A 103 -8.05 -10.27 -9.50
C PRO A 103 -9.05 -11.37 -9.10
N SER A 104 -9.59 -12.12 -10.06
CA SER A 104 -10.52 -13.23 -9.83
C SER A 104 -9.90 -14.47 -9.14
N GLU A 105 -8.58 -14.56 -9.10
CA GLU A 105 -7.85 -15.70 -8.52
C GLU A 105 -7.29 -15.35 -7.13
N TYR A 106 -7.36 -14.08 -6.73
CA TYR A 106 -6.89 -13.65 -5.43
C TYR A 106 -7.73 -14.29 -4.32
N ARG A 107 -7.05 -14.97 -3.40
CA ARG A 107 -7.64 -15.48 -2.17
C ARG A 107 -6.99 -14.76 -1.00
N PRO A 108 -7.73 -13.99 -0.19
CA PRO A 108 -7.17 -13.34 0.98
C PRO A 108 -6.63 -14.40 1.93
N VAL A 109 -5.38 -14.22 2.37
CA VAL A 109 -4.86 -14.99 3.50
C VAL A 109 -5.44 -14.34 4.74
N VAL A 110 -6.45 -14.95 5.35
CA VAL A 110 -7.00 -14.47 6.62
C VAL A 110 -5.90 -14.59 7.67
N PRO A 111 -5.43 -13.49 8.28
CA PRO A 111 -4.41 -13.57 9.32
C PRO A 111 -4.98 -14.37 10.49
N GLN A 112 -4.38 -15.53 10.79
CA GLN A 112 -4.69 -16.23 12.02
C GLN A 112 -4.17 -15.38 13.17
N ARG A 113 -5.10 -14.80 13.95
CA ARG A 113 -4.76 -14.14 15.22
C ARG A 113 -3.98 -15.14 16.07
N ARG A 114 -2.69 -14.88 16.28
CA ARG A 114 -1.91 -15.54 17.33
C ARG A 114 -2.12 -14.80 18.65
#